data_AF-A0A4R5WU89-F1
#
_entry.id   AF-A0A4R5WU89-F1
#
_cell.length_a   1.000
_cell.length_b   1.000
_cell.length_c   1.000
_cell.angle_alpha   90.00
_cell.angle_beta   90.00
_cell.angle_gamma   90.00
#
_symmetry.space_group_name_H-M   'P 1'
#
loop_
_entity.id
_entity.type
_entity.pdbx_description
1 polymer ?
#
loop_
_entity_poly.entity_id
_entity_poly.type
_entity_poly.pdbx_seq_one_letter_code
_entity_poly.pdbx_strand_id
1 'polypeptide(L)' 'MPSLRIDGIPEDSYRVLRERAARSGQSLRDYLRSRLIAEASQPTLEEVFDRMPSHRGGRVSVEAAVEHIRAERDQR' A
#
# COMPACT_ATOMS: atom_id res chain seq x y z
N MET A 1 -11.81 13.99 -15.16
CA MET A 1 -11.42 12.65 -14.66
C MET A 1 -10.54 11.99 -15.70
N PRO A 2 -9.43 11.33 -15.33
CA PRO A 2 -8.57 10.65 -16.29
C PRO A 2 -9.30 9.45 -16.92
N SER A 3 -9.10 9.24 -18.22
CA SER A 3 -9.58 8.07 -18.97
C SER A 3 -8.39 7.21 -19.39
N LEU A 4 -8.54 5.89 -19.27
CA LEU A 4 -7.51 4.90 -19.62
C LEU A 4 -8.10 3.90 -20.62
N ARG A 5 -7.40 3.68 -21.73
CA ARG A 5 -7.68 2.60 -22.69
C ARG A 5 -6.57 1.56 -22.55
N ILE A 6 -6.96 0.28 -22.45
CA ILE A 6 -6.04 -0.84 -22.36
C ILE A 6 -6.31 -1.71 -23.58
N ASP A 7 -5.35 -1.74 -24.50
CA ASP A 7 -5.41 -2.52 -25.74
C ASP A 7 -4.52 -3.77 -25.63
N GLY A 8 -4.76 -4.76 -26.49
CA GLY A 8 -3.91 -5.96 -26.57
C GLY A 8 -4.06 -6.94 -25.41
N ILE A 9 -5.20 -6.95 -24.71
CA ILE A 9 -5.48 -7.96 -23.68
C ILE A 9 -5.64 -9.32 -24.35
N PRO A 10 -4.86 -10.35 -23.98
CA PRO A 10 -5.03 -11.70 -24.51
C PRO A 10 -6.45 -12.21 -24.26
N GLU A 11 -7.04 -12.91 -25.22
CA GLU A 11 -8.43 -13.38 -25.17
C GLU A 11 -8.72 -14.21 -23.90
N ASP A 12 -7.78 -15.09 -23.52
CA ASP A 12 -7.92 -15.91 -22.31
C ASP A 12 -8.02 -15.05 -21.04
N SER A 13 -7.18 -14.03 -20.93
CA SER A 13 -7.22 -13.07 -19.82
C SER A 13 -8.52 -12.28 -19.82
N TYR A 14 -8.96 -11.82 -20.98
CA TYR A 14 -10.21 -11.08 -21.13
C TYR A 14 -11.42 -11.90 -20.68
N ARG A 15 -11.50 -13.17 -21.11
CA ARG A 15 -12.56 -14.10 -20.71
C ARG A 15 -12.60 -14.31 -19.21
N VAL A 16 -11.46 -14.58 -18.58
CA VAL A 16 -11.36 -14.78 -17.13
C VAL A 16 -11.78 -13.53 -16.35
N LEU A 17 -11.37 -12.35 -16.80
CA LEU A 17 -11.74 -11.08 -16.17
C LEU A 17 -13.24 -10.80 -16.32
N ARG A 18 -13.82 -11.10 -17.48
CA ARG A 18 -15.26 -10.96 -17.73
C ARG A 18 -16.08 -11.89 -16.84
N GLU A 19 -15.68 -13.14 -16.71
CA GLU A 19 -16.33 -14.11 -15.80
C GLU A 19 -16.26 -13.66 -14.35
N ARG A 20 -15.11 -13.13 -13.90
CA ARG A 20 -14.95 -12.58 -12.53
C ARG A 20 -15.83 -11.36 -12.29
N ALA A 21 -15.92 -10.46 -13.26
CA ALA A 21 -16.77 -9.29 -13.19
C ALA A 21 -18.25 -9.69 -13.07
N ALA A 22 -18.71 -10.63 -13.91
CA ALA A 22 -20.06 -11.17 -13.88
C ALA A 22 -20.38 -11.83 -12.52
N ARG A 23 -19.47 -12.65 -11.99
CA ARG A 23 -19.62 -13.25 -10.64
C ARG A 23 -19.70 -12.23 -9.51
N SER A 24 -19.10 -11.05 -9.71
CA SER A 24 -19.11 -9.96 -8.73
C SER A 24 -20.30 -9.00 -8.94
N GLY A 25 -21.20 -9.27 -9.89
CA GLY A 25 -22.34 -8.41 -10.24
C GLY A 25 -21.94 -7.05 -10.83
N GLN A 26 -20.72 -6.94 -11.36
CA GLN A 26 -20.16 -5.67 -11.82
C GLN A 26 -19.96 -5.69 -13.34
N SER A 27 -20.05 -4.50 -13.96
CA SER A 27 -19.56 -4.33 -15.32
C SER A 27 -18.06 -4.62 -15.36
N LEU A 28 -17.54 -5.11 -16.49
CA LEU A 28 -16.09 -5.35 -16.63
C LEU A 28 -15.27 -4.08 -16.34
N ARG A 29 -15.78 -2.92 -16.76
CA ARG A 29 -15.13 -1.63 -16.54
C ARG A 29 -15.02 -1.31 -15.06
N ASP A 30 -16.09 -1.50 -14.29
CA ASP A 30 -16.11 -1.16 -12.87
C ASP A 30 -15.31 -2.18 -12.04
N TYR A 31 -15.35 -3.46 -12.44
CA TYR A 31 -14.50 -4.51 -11.87
C TYR A 31 -13.01 -4.19 -12.04
N LEU A 32 -12.59 -3.79 -13.25
CA LEU A 32 -11.19 -3.42 -13.50
C LEU A 32 -10.82 -2.12 -12.79
N ARG A 33 -11.72 -1.13 -12.78
CA ARG A 33 -11.51 0.12 -12.06
C ARG A 33 -11.28 -0.13 -10.56
N SER A 34 -12.14 -0.92 -9.91
CA SER A 34 -11.99 -1.22 -8.49
C SER A 34 -10.69 -1.98 -8.21
N ARG A 35 -10.30 -2.91 -9.10
CA ARG A 35 -9.02 -3.60 -9.00
C ARG A 35 -7.81 -2.68 -9.14
N LEU A 36 -7.80 -1.77 -10.12
CA LEU A 36 -6.71 -0.81 -10.29
C LEU A 36 -6.61 0.18 -9.13
N ILE A 37 -7.75 0.60 -8.56
CA ILE A 37 -7.76 1.43 -7.35
C ILE A 37 -7.19 0.67 -6.16
N ALA A 38 -7.54 -0.61 -5.99
CA ALA A 38 -7.02 -1.44 -4.93
C ALA A 38 -5.51 -1.72 -5.09
N GLU A 39 -5.04 -1.90 -6.32
CA GLU A 39 -3.61 -2.02 -6.61
C GLU A 39 -2.86 -0.73 -6.26
N ALA A 40 -3.37 0.42 -6.70
CA ALA A 40 -2.73 1.72 -6.46
C ALA A 40 -2.83 2.20 -5.00
N SER A 41 -3.73 1.64 -4.19
CA SER A 41 -3.86 2.00 -2.78
C SER A 41 -2.84 1.31 -1.88
N GLN A 42 -2.20 0.24 -2.37
CA GLN A 42 -1.17 -0.48 -1.64
C GLN A 42 0.21 -0.04 -2.15
N PRO A 43 1.07 0.57 -1.32
CA PRO A 43 2.43 0.85 -1.73
C PRO A 43 3.14 -0.49 -1.95
N THR A 44 3.90 -0.57 -3.03
CA THR A 44 4.75 -1.73 -3.29
C THR A 44 5.85 -1.80 -2.22
N LEU A 45 6.45 -2.98 -2.01
CA LEU A 45 7.55 -3.13 -1.06
C LEU A 45 8.71 -2.18 -1.39
N GLU A 46 9.03 -2.03 -2.68
CA GLU A 46 10.05 -1.12 -3.19
C GLU A 46 9.72 0.34 -2.82
N GLU A 47 8.48 0.79 -3.04
CA GLU A 47 8.04 2.12 -2.63
C GLU A 47 8.04 2.31 -1.11
N VAL A 48 7.77 1.26 -0.33
CA VAL A 48 7.90 1.31 1.14
C VAL A 48 9.36 1.48 1.54
N PHE A 49 10.28 0.72 0.94
CA PHE A 49 11.72 0.84 1.21
C PHE A 49 12.29 2.20 0.78
N ASP A 50 11.85 2.74 -0.36
CA ASP A 50 12.23 4.08 -0.83
C ASP A 50 11.62 5.20 0.03
N ARG A 51 10.38 5.00 0.51
CA ARG A 51 9.72 5.95 1.41
C ARG A 51 10.32 5.92 2.80
N MET A 52 10.88 4.79 3.25
CA MET A 52 11.59 4.78 4.52
C MET A 52 12.68 5.84 4.42
N PRO A 53 12.59 6.97 5.16
CA PRO A 53 13.77 7.78 5.35
C PRO A 53 14.77 6.80 5.92
N SER A 54 15.92 6.64 5.26
CA SER A 54 16.99 5.75 5.68
C SER A 54 17.02 5.86 7.19
N HIS A 55 16.57 4.82 7.90
CA HIS A 55 16.29 4.96 9.33
C HIS A 55 17.64 5.22 9.95
N ARG A 56 18.00 6.49 10.09
CA ARG A 56 18.85 6.97 11.16
C ARG A 56 17.97 6.70 12.36
N GLY A 57 17.98 5.44 12.82
CA GLY A 57 17.42 5.07 14.10
C GLY A 57 17.80 6.17 15.05
N GLY A 58 16.80 6.78 15.68
CA GLY A 58 17.01 7.95 16.52
C GLY A 58 18.21 7.69 17.41
N ARG A 59 19.24 8.53 17.30
CA ARG A 59 20.41 8.41 18.17
C ARG A 59 19.95 8.84 19.55
N VAL A 60 19.60 7.88 20.38
CA VAL A 60 19.40 8.08 21.82
C VAL A 60 20.70 7.73 22.49
N SER A 61 21.27 8.67 23.24
CA SER A 61 22.43 8.39 24.07
C SER A 61 21.99 7.58 25.30
N VAL A 62 22.89 6.79 25.87
CA VAL A 62 22.59 5.99 27.06
C VAL A 62 22.16 6.89 28.22
N GLU A 63 22.77 8.08 28.32
CA GLU A 63 22.45 9.08 29.33
C GLU A 63 21.01 9.57 29.20
N ALA A 64 20.57 9.91 27.99
CA ALA A 64 19.21 10.35 27.73
C ALA A 64 18.18 9.25 28.05
N ALA A 65 18.50 7.99 27.78
CA ALA A 65 17.64 6.86 28.14
C ALA A 65 17.55 6.69 29.67
N VAL A 66 18.67 6.82 30.39
CA VAL A 66 18.71 6.73 31.85
C VAL A 66 17.93 7.87 32.50
N GLU A 67 18.09 9.11 32.00
CA GLU A 67 17.36 10.28 32.51
C GLU A 67 15.85 10.09 32.36
N HIS A 68 15.41 9.57 31.22
CA HIS A 68 13.99 9.32 30.97
C HIS A 68 13.41 8.28 31.93
N ILE A 69 14.13 7.19 32.17
CA ILE A 69 13.73 6.13 33.14
C ILE A 69 13.67 6.68 34.57
N ARG A 70 14.61 7.56 34.95
CA ARG A 70 14.60 8.20 36.28
C ARG A 70 13.41 9.13 36.45
N ALA A 71 13.16 9.98 35.46
CA ALA A 71 12.02 10.91 35.47
C ALA A 71 10.66 10.18 35.60
N GLU A 72 10.49 9.01 34.97
CA GLU A 72 9.29 8.19 35.15
C GLU A 72 9.16 7.55 36.54
N ARG A 73 10.29 7.19 37.18
CA ARG A 73 10.29 6.62 38.54
C ARG A 73 9.97 7.67 39.59
N ASP A 74 10.47 8.89 39.43
CA ASP A 74 10.25 9.99 40.37
C ASP A 74 8.81 10.52 40.34
N GLN A 75 8.02 10.13 39.32
CA GLN A 75 6.59 10.46 39.18
C GLN A 75 5.65 9.39 39.76
N ARG A 76 6.17 8.27 40.29
CA ARG A 76 5.39 7.20 40.95
C ARG A 76 5.53 7.28 42.46
#